data_AF-A0A929VUG7-F1
#
_entry.id   AF-A0A929VUG7-F1
#
_cell.length_a   1.000
_cell.length_b   1.000
_cell.length_c   1.000
_cell.angle_alpha   90.00
_cell.angle_beta   90.00
_cell.angle_gamma   90.00
#
_symmetry.space_group_name_H-M   'P 1'
#
loop_
_entity.id
_entity.type
_entity.pdbx_description
1 polymer ?
#
loop_
_entity_poly.entity_id
_entity_poly.type
_entity_poly.pdbx_seq_one_letter_code
_entity_poly.pdbx_strand_id
1 'polypeptide(L)'
;MFAFLFGLFFAAGAQAQVSVAEPEFAEQTLLLTSDNKGTLLTRENGTVKTKAGASLYLTGIGKVKSRLTVAGTTSKSAVQGGRTTRLIVKAKDNATDPQSFISIFKFEVKGKERRYQLAESGTLSKTESNNLSSVDYDGKRYGKNSYYLVLNDLEPGEYGIVIGDPNTENTKNGMKVTTFTVK
;
A
#
# COMPACT_ATOMS: atom_id res chain seq x y z
N MET A 1 64.35 -8.26 12.28
CA MET A 1 63.48 -7.12 11.92
C MET A 1 62.46 -7.61 10.90
N PHE A 2 61.18 -7.41 11.21
CA PHE A 2 59.98 -7.98 10.60
C PHE A 2 59.72 -7.51 9.16
N ALA A 3 59.02 -8.33 8.37
CA ALA A 3 57.90 -7.87 7.54
C ALA A 3 57.00 -9.06 7.12
N PHE A 4 55.89 -9.24 7.84
CA PHE A 4 54.76 -10.08 7.45
C PHE A 4 53.84 -9.26 6.53
N LEU A 5 53.61 -9.71 5.30
CA LEU A 5 52.69 -9.05 4.36
C LEU A 5 51.28 -9.63 4.56
N PHE A 6 50.40 -8.91 5.26
CA PHE A 6 48.99 -9.24 5.38
C PHE A 6 48.24 -8.71 4.16
N GLY A 7 47.82 -9.60 3.25
CA GLY A 7 46.92 -9.25 2.15
C GLY A 7 45.50 -9.05 2.66
N LEU A 8 44.99 -7.81 2.58
CA LEU A 8 43.59 -7.52 2.88
C LEU A 8 42.71 -8.02 1.72
N PHE A 9 42.00 -9.13 1.93
CA PHE A 9 40.86 -9.51 1.10
C PHE A 9 39.66 -8.63 1.49
N PHE A 10 39.41 -7.57 0.71
CA PHE A 10 38.11 -6.88 0.76
C PHE A 10 37.08 -7.73 0.02
N ALA A 11 36.35 -8.58 0.75
CA ALA A 11 35.09 -9.13 0.25
C ALA A 11 34.04 -8.01 0.25
N ALA A 12 33.94 -7.27 -0.86
CA ALA A 12 32.82 -6.38 -1.09
C ALA A 12 31.56 -7.26 -1.25
N GLY A 13 30.75 -7.32 -0.19
CA GLY A 13 29.41 -7.89 -0.28
C GLY A 13 28.62 -7.08 -1.30
N ALA A 14 28.43 -7.62 -2.50
CA ALA A 14 27.55 -7.03 -3.50
C ALA A 14 26.13 -7.05 -2.92
N GLN A 15 25.69 -5.93 -2.35
CA GLN A 15 24.26 -5.74 -2.11
C GLN A 15 23.60 -5.73 -3.48
N ALA A 16 22.74 -6.72 -3.74
CA ALA A 16 21.97 -6.80 -4.97
C ALA A 16 21.19 -5.48 -5.15
N GLN A 17 21.64 -4.64 -6.07
CA GLN A 17 20.99 -3.39 -6.39
C GLN A 17 19.82 -3.69 -7.32
N VAL A 18 18.61 -3.39 -6.87
CA VAL A 18 17.40 -3.49 -7.71
C VAL A 18 17.57 -2.55 -8.91
N SER A 19 17.46 -3.10 -10.13
CA SER A 19 17.72 -2.41 -11.40
C SER A 19 16.46 -2.38 -12.28
N VAL A 20 15.35 -1.90 -11.73
CA VAL A 20 14.07 -1.80 -12.43
C VAL A 20 13.77 -0.34 -12.75
N ALA A 21 13.33 -0.04 -13.98
CA ALA A 21 12.96 1.32 -14.35
C ALA A 21 11.80 1.84 -13.49
N GLU A 22 11.80 3.15 -13.20
CA GLU A 22 10.66 3.79 -12.54
C GLU A 22 9.41 3.71 -13.43
N PRO A 23 8.21 3.62 -12.84
CA PRO A 23 6.97 3.75 -13.59
C PRO A 23 6.88 5.09 -14.30
N GLU A 24 6.21 5.11 -15.46
CA GLU A 24 6.12 6.30 -16.32
C GLU A 24 5.27 7.41 -15.68
N PHE A 25 4.14 7.04 -15.07
CA PHE A 25 3.19 8.01 -14.53
C PHE A 25 3.12 7.99 -13.01
N ALA A 26 2.81 9.14 -12.41
CA ALA A 26 2.53 9.24 -10.99
C ALA A 26 1.43 8.25 -10.56
N GLU A 27 1.52 7.82 -9.30
CA GLU A 27 0.65 6.85 -8.65
C GLU A 27 0.73 5.42 -9.21
N GLN A 28 1.49 5.18 -10.28
CA GLN A 28 1.69 3.83 -10.78
C GLN A 28 2.54 3.03 -9.80
N THR A 29 2.24 1.73 -9.69
CA THR A 29 2.97 0.83 -8.81
C THR A 29 3.40 -0.41 -9.58
N LEU A 30 4.69 -0.72 -9.51
CA LEU A 30 5.24 -1.98 -9.99
C LEU A 30 5.34 -2.94 -8.81
N LEU A 31 4.97 -4.20 -9.04
CA LEU A 31 5.32 -5.32 -8.17
C LEU A 31 6.56 -6.02 -8.76
N LEU A 32 7.60 -6.16 -7.95
CA LEU A 32 8.85 -6.77 -8.37
C LEU A 32 8.78 -8.29 -8.29
N THR A 33 8.93 -8.95 -9.44
CA THR A 33 9.01 -10.41 -9.55
C THR A 33 10.45 -10.91 -9.40
N SER A 34 11.43 -10.06 -9.68
CA SER A 34 12.86 -10.28 -9.39
C SER A 34 13.57 -8.93 -9.24
N ASP A 35 14.87 -8.94 -8.97
CA ASP A 35 15.65 -7.71 -8.75
C ASP A 35 15.77 -6.85 -10.02
N ASN A 36 15.49 -7.44 -11.19
CA ASN A 36 15.60 -6.80 -12.50
C ASN A 36 14.27 -6.80 -13.28
N LYS A 37 13.17 -7.27 -12.69
CA LYS A 37 11.86 -7.31 -13.34
C LYS A 37 10.75 -6.85 -12.41
N GLY A 38 9.94 -5.91 -12.91
CA GLY A 38 8.71 -5.46 -12.28
C GLY A 38 7.54 -5.50 -13.24
N THR A 39 6.34 -5.71 -12.72
CA THR A 39 5.09 -5.72 -13.50
C THR A 39 4.13 -4.70 -12.92
N LEU A 40 3.47 -3.94 -13.80
CA LEU A 40 2.54 -2.89 -13.41
C LEU A 40 1.28 -3.49 -12.78
N LEU A 41 0.94 -3.00 -11.59
CA LEU A 41 -0.29 -3.37 -10.92
C LEU A 41 -1.48 -2.61 -11.51
N THR A 42 -2.62 -3.28 -11.55
CA THR A 42 -3.86 -2.71 -12.05
C THR A 42 -4.54 -1.85 -10.99
N ARG A 43 -4.98 -0.68 -11.43
CA ARG A 43 -5.77 0.26 -10.64
C ARG A 43 -7.26 0.05 -10.91
N GLU A 44 -8.01 -0.07 -9.83
CA GLU A 44 -9.43 -0.36 -9.85
C GLU A 44 -10.22 0.79 -9.21
N ASN A 45 -11.50 0.89 -9.59
CA ASN A 45 -12.41 1.86 -9.01
C ASN A 45 -13.02 1.30 -7.72
N GLY A 46 -12.73 1.95 -6.61
CA GLY A 46 -13.38 1.75 -5.34
C GLY A 46 -14.48 2.78 -5.10
N THR A 47 -15.52 2.37 -4.37
CA THR A 47 -16.57 3.26 -3.86
C THR A 47 -16.47 3.36 -2.34
N VAL A 48 -16.40 4.57 -1.84
CA VAL A 48 -16.44 4.88 -0.41
C VAL A 48 -17.89 5.11 0.01
N LYS A 49 -18.36 4.33 0.97
CA LYS A 49 -19.69 4.49 1.57
C LYS A 49 -19.56 4.73 3.06
N THR A 50 -20.10 5.86 3.52
CA THR A 50 -20.20 6.20 4.94
C THR A 50 -21.62 5.91 5.41
N LYS A 51 -21.75 5.10 6.47
CA LYS A 51 -23.04 4.77 7.09
C LYS A 51 -23.03 5.11 8.56
N ALA A 52 -24.04 5.84 9.01
CA ALA A 52 -24.33 6.04 10.43
C ALA A 52 -25.11 4.84 10.99
N GLY A 53 -24.76 4.41 12.19
CA GLY A 53 -25.48 3.39 12.93
C GLY A 53 -26.87 3.90 13.35
N ALA A 54 -27.84 2.98 13.44
CA ALA A 54 -29.23 3.31 13.76
C ALA A 54 -29.40 4.09 15.08
N SER A 55 -28.54 3.82 16.07
CA SER A 55 -28.55 4.52 17.36
C SER A 55 -28.25 6.02 17.24
N LEU A 56 -27.44 6.44 16.26
CA LEU A 56 -27.15 7.85 16.02
C LEU A 56 -28.42 8.62 15.65
N TYR A 57 -29.27 8.01 14.82
CA TYR A 57 -30.54 8.61 14.41
C TYR A 57 -31.58 8.60 15.54
N LEU A 58 -31.57 7.57 16.39
CA LEU A 58 -32.59 7.40 17.43
C LEU A 58 -32.28 8.15 18.72
N THR A 59 -31.01 8.25 19.09
CA THR A 59 -30.58 8.74 20.41
C THR A 59 -29.55 9.87 20.34
N GLY A 60 -29.12 10.26 19.14
CA GLY A 60 -27.99 11.18 18.95
C GLY A 60 -26.62 10.58 19.29
N ILE A 61 -26.59 9.33 19.79
CA ILE A 61 -25.36 8.61 20.14
C ILE A 61 -25.18 7.43 19.20
N GLY A 62 -24.07 7.38 18.48
CA GLY A 62 -23.77 6.24 17.62
C GLY A 62 -22.44 6.34 16.89
N LYS A 63 -22.22 5.33 16.05
CA LYS A 63 -21.00 5.17 15.28
C LYS A 63 -21.26 5.42 13.81
N VAL A 64 -20.35 6.13 13.15
CA VAL A 64 -20.32 6.34 11.72
C VAL A 64 -19.14 5.54 11.17
N LYS A 65 -19.40 4.62 10.24
CA LYS A 65 -18.37 3.79 9.61
C LYS A 65 -18.24 4.13 8.13
N SER A 66 -17.02 4.43 7.70
CA SER A 66 -16.67 4.59 6.29
C SER A 66 -16.00 3.33 5.77
N ARG A 67 -16.44 2.86 4.60
CA ARG A 67 -15.94 1.63 3.98
C ARG A 67 -15.66 1.83 2.50
N LEU A 68 -14.44 1.48 2.10
CA LEU A 68 -14.04 1.29 0.72
C LEU A 68 -14.56 -0.06 0.22
N THR A 69 -15.16 -0.07 -0.96
CA THR A 69 -15.66 -1.28 -1.63
C THR A 69 -15.16 -1.33 -3.06
N VAL A 70 -14.54 -2.44 -3.45
CA VAL A 70 -14.08 -2.72 -4.81
C VAL A 70 -14.81 -3.96 -5.33
N ALA A 71 -15.28 -3.91 -6.58
CA ALA A 71 -15.99 -5.04 -7.18
C ALA A 71 -15.03 -6.20 -7.50
N GLY A 72 -15.54 -7.43 -7.44
CA GLY A 72 -14.78 -8.65 -7.67
C GLY A 72 -14.11 -9.17 -6.40
N THR A 73 -13.86 -10.48 -6.38
CA THR A 73 -13.25 -11.21 -5.26
C THR A 73 -11.74 -11.26 -5.35
N THR A 74 -11.16 -10.97 -6.52
CA THR A 74 -9.72 -11.01 -6.77
C THR A 74 -9.27 -9.78 -7.56
N SER A 75 -8.00 -9.40 -7.39
CA SER A 75 -7.33 -8.37 -8.18
C SER A 75 -7.30 -8.71 -9.67
N LYS A 76 -7.41 -7.69 -10.51
CA LYS A 76 -7.17 -7.79 -11.96
C LYS A 76 -5.69 -7.77 -12.34
N SER A 77 -4.78 -7.55 -11.39
CA SER A 77 -3.35 -7.56 -11.65
C SER A 77 -2.89 -8.94 -12.13
N ALA A 78 -2.13 -8.97 -13.23
CA ALA A 78 -1.64 -10.21 -13.83
C ALA A 78 -0.59 -10.93 -12.96
N VAL A 79 0.03 -10.21 -12.03
CA VAL A 79 1.09 -10.70 -11.14
C VAL A 79 0.58 -10.81 -9.71
N GLN A 80 1.15 -11.78 -8.99
CA GLN A 80 0.83 -12.04 -7.59
C GLN A 80 2.09 -11.82 -6.74
N GLY A 81 1.89 -11.25 -5.56
CA GLY A 81 2.91 -11.13 -4.52
C GLY A 81 3.06 -12.44 -3.75
N GLY A 82 4.16 -12.54 -3.01
CA GLY A 82 4.36 -13.56 -1.99
C GLY A 82 4.37 -12.94 -0.60
N ARG A 83 4.74 -13.76 0.40
CA ARG A 83 4.88 -13.33 1.80
C ARG A 83 5.80 -12.11 1.97
N THR A 84 6.87 -12.06 1.19
CA THR A 84 7.69 -10.85 1.03
C THR A 84 7.38 -10.24 -0.33
N THR A 85 6.72 -9.09 -0.34
CA THR A 85 6.37 -8.36 -1.56
C THR A 85 7.16 -7.07 -1.65
N ARG A 86 7.72 -6.79 -2.83
CA ARG A 86 8.51 -5.60 -3.09
C ARG A 86 7.84 -4.75 -4.14
N LEU A 87 7.69 -3.47 -3.87
CA LEU A 87 6.96 -2.54 -4.73
C LEU A 87 7.83 -1.35 -5.10
N ILE A 88 7.65 -0.82 -6.30
CA ILE A 88 8.10 0.52 -6.69
C ILE A 88 6.87 1.39 -6.92
N VAL A 89 6.68 2.41 -6.09
CA VAL A 89 5.56 3.34 -6.17
C VAL A 89 6.07 4.67 -6.72
N LYS A 90 5.57 5.08 -7.88
CA LYS A 90 5.88 6.39 -8.47
C LYS A 90 5.05 7.48 -7.81
N ALA A 91 5.70 8.52 -7.33
CA ALA A 91 5.07 9.70 -6.76
C ALA A 91 5.48 10.96 -7.53
N LYS A 92 5.04 12.13 -7.06
CA LYS A 92 5.48 13.42 -7.60
C LYS A 92 6.97 13.66 -7.34
N ASP A 93 7.40 13.41 -6.11
CA ASP A 93 8.78 13.44 -5.62
C ASP A 93 9.01 12.31 -4.60
N ASN A 94 10.27 12.12 -4.18
CA ASN A 94 10.64 11.16 -3.14
C ASN A 94 11.17 11.81 -1.84
N ALA A 95 10.79 13.06 -1.58
CA ALA A 95 11.30 13.82 -0.45
C ALA A 95 10.54 13.56 0.86
N THR A 96 9.25 13.22 0.73
CA THR A 96 8.32 13.03 1.84
C THR A 96 8.39 11.59 2.36
N ASP A 97 8.08 11.37 3.64
CA ASP A 97 7.97 10.02 4.17
C ASP A 97 6.81 9.26 3.49
N PRO A 98 7.04 8.10 2.83
CA PRO A 98 5.98 7.33 2.19
C PRO A 98 4.87 6.92 3.16
N GLN A 99 5.15 6.71 4.45
CA GLN A 99 4.15 6.32 5.44
C GLN A 99 3.06 7.38 5.65
N SER A 100 3.34 8.65 5.34
CA SER A 100 2.38 9.74 5.50
C SER A 100 1.26 9.76 4.45
N PHE A 101 1.45 9.12 3.30
CA PHE A 101 0.48 9.19 2.20
C PHE A 101 0.28 7.87 1.44
N ILE A 102 1.15 6.88 1.58
CA ILE A 102 0.95 5.55 0.97
C ILE A 102 0.40 4.62 2.04
N SER A 103 -0.86 4.22 1.86
CA SER A 103 -1.55 3.24 2.71
C SER A 103 -1.70 1.92 1.97
N ILE A 104 -1.25 0.83 2.59
CA ILE A 104 -1.39 -0.53 2.07
C ILE A 104 -2.22 -1.32 3.06
N PHE A 105 -3.22 -2.07 2.59
CA PHE A 105 -4.12 -2.80 3.48
C PHE A 105 -4.61 -4.10 2.87
N LYS A 106 -5.03 -5.02 3.74
CA LYS A 106 -5.68 -6.27 3.34
C LYS A 106 -7.20 -6.05 3.22
N PHE A 107 -7.79 -6.52 2.12
CA PHE A 107 -9.23 -6.53 1.94
C PHE A 107 -9.90 -7.69 2.68
N GLU A 108 -11.10 -7.43 3.18
CA GLU A 108 -12.08 -8.47 3.51
C GLU A 108 -12.88 -8.82 2.24
N VAL A 109 -12.76 -10.06 1.77
CA VAL A 109 -13.58 -10.55 0.64
C VAL A 109 -14.95 -10.93 1.18
N LYS A 110 -16.01 -10.28 0.69
CA LYS A 110 -17.39 -10.54 1.11
C LYS A 110 -18.34 -10.62 -0.07
N GLY A 111 -18.83 -11.82 -0.34
CA GLY A 111 -19.69 -12.08 -1.49
C GLY A 111 -18.93 -11.87 -2.80
N LYS A 112 -19.35 -10.88 -3.60
CA LYS A 112 -18.73 -10.54 -4.90
C LYS A 112 -17.88 -9.27 -4.85
N GLU A 113 -17.48 -8.83 -3.66
CA GLU A 113 -16.79 -7.57 -3.43
C GLU A 113 -15.62 -7.75 -2.45
N ARG A 114 -14.63 -6.87 -2.57
CA ARG A 114 -13.54 -6.66 -1.61
C ARG A 114 -13.80 -5.38 -0.83
N ARG A 115 -13.66 -5.43 0.50
CA ARG A 115 -14.05 -4.34 1.40
C ARG A 115 -12.92 -4.00 2.37
N TYR A 116 -12.78 -2.71 2.67
CA TYR A 116 -11.83 -2.22 3.66
C TYR A 116 -12.47 -1.10 4.47
N GLN A 117 -12.32 -1.14 5.80
CA GLN A 117 -12.87 -0.10 6.67
C GLN A 117 -11.88 1.07 6.76
N LEU A 118 -12.25 2.21 6.19
CA LEU A 118 -11.37 3.39 6.14
C LEU A 118 -11.34 4.15 7.47
N ALA A 119 -12.50 4.28 8.11
CA ALA A 119 -12.63 5.04 9.34
C ALA A 119 -13.87 4.60 10.13
N GLU A 120 -13.79 4.74 11.44
CA GLU A 120 -14.93 4.63 12.36
C GLU A 120 -14.86 5.81 13.33
N SER A 121 -15.94 6.57 13.44
CA SER A 121 -16.05 7.69 14.40
C SER A 121 -17.28 7.47 15.28
N GLY A 122 -17.13 7.67 16.59
CA GLY A 122 -18.20 7.50 17.58
C GLY A 122 -18.45 8.79 18.35
N THR A 123 -19.71 9.09 18.67
CA THR A 123 -20.11 10.32 19.38
C THR A 123 -19.65 10.40 20.84
N LEU A 124 -19.28 9.28 21.47
CA LEU A 124 -18.82 9.22 22.86
C LEU A 124 -17.34 8.87 23.00
N SER A 125 -16.65 8.61 21.89
CA SER A 125 -15.24 8.22 21.87
C SER A 125 -14.46 9.28 21.11
N LYS A 126 -13.35 9.74 21.69
CA LYS A 126 -12.29 10.47 20.98
C LYS A 126 -12.05 9.73 19.67
N THR A 127 -12.14 10.42 18.52
CA THR A 127 -12.06 9.84 17.17
C THR A 127 -10.97 8.78 17.12
N GLU A 128 -11.37 7.51 17.17
CA GLU A 128 -10.46 6.39 16.95
C GLU A 128 -10.25 6.32 15.42
N SER A 129 -9.43 7.24 14.88
CA SER A 129 -8.76 7.04 13.61
C SER A 129 -7.69 5.96 13.77
N ASN A 130 -8.05 4.83 14.39
CA ASN A 130 -7.10 3.81 14.77
C ASN A 130 -6.99 2.86 13.59
N ASN A 131 -5.86 2.98 12.88
CA ASN A 131 -5.25 1.98 11.98
C ASN A 131 -6.03 0.68 11.85
N LEU A 132 -7.08 0.68 11.02
CA LEU A 132 -7.86 -0.52 10.75
C LEU A 132 -7.05 -1.40 9.78
N SER A 133 -6.07 -2.15 10.29
CA SER A 133 -5.29 -3.14 9.54
C SER A 133 -4.54 -2.60 8.30
N SER A 134 -3.84 -1.48 8.47
CA SER A 134 -2.77 -1.13 7.52
C SER A 134 -1.64 -2.14 7.66
N VAL A 135 -1.07 -2.52 6.53
CA VAL A 135 0.10 -3.38 6.44
C VAL A 135 1.34 -2.52 6.63
N ASP A 136 2.20 -2.90 7.57
CA ASP A 136 3.49 -2.23 7.77
C ASP A 136 4.44 -2.55 6.63
N TYR A 137 5.30 -1.58 6.30
CA TYR A 137 6.30 -1.73 5.26
C TYR A 137 7.53 -0.88 5.55
N ASP A 138 8.67 -1.34 5.04
CA ASP A 138 9.91 -0.58 5.01
C ASP A 138 9.99 0.21 3.72
N GLY A 139 9.99 1.54 3.82
CA GLY A 139 10.07 2.46 2.69
C GLY A 139 11.45 3.07 2.54
N LYS A 140 11.98 3.12 1.31
CA LYS A 140 13.18 3.91 0.97
C LYS A 140 13.00 4.66 -0.34
N ARG A 141 13.79 5.72 -0.53
CA ARG A 141 13.84 6.46 -1.79
C ARG A 141 14.32 5.56 -2.91
N TYR A 142 13.71 5.69 -4.09
CA TYR A 142 14.08 4.96 -5.29
C TYR A 142 14.11 5.89 -6.50
N GLY A 143 15.25 5.91 -7.20
CA GLY A 143 15.44 6.79 -8.34
C GLY A 143 15.20 8.26 -7.99
N LYS A 144 14.52 9.00 -8.88
CA LYS A 144 14.25 10.43 -8.71
C LYS A 144 12.94 10.70 -8.00
N ASN A 145 11.88 9.97 -8.33
CA ASN A 145 10.52 10.33 -7.93
C ASN A 145 9.70 9.10 -7.51
N SER A 146 10.37 8.05 -7.02
CA SER A 146 9.72 6.82 -6.61
C SER A 146 10.16 6.40 -5.21
N TYR A 147 9.38 5.50 -4.62
CA TYR A 147 9.69 4.81 -3.38
C TYR A 147 9.78 3.32 -3.64
N TYR A 148 10.75 2.68 -3.02
CA TYR A 148 10.86 1.23 -2.95
C TYR A 148 10.33 0.78 -1.59
N LEU A 149 9.29 -0.04 -1.62
CA LEU A 149 8.61 -0.53 -0.42
C LEU A 149 8.83 -2.03 -0.29
N VAL A 150 9.14 -2.49 0.92
CA VAL A 150 9.22 -3.92 1.26
C VAL A 150 8.16 -4.23 2.29
N LEU A 151 7.25 -5.13 1.92
CA LEU A 151 6.25 -5.69 2.80
C LEU A 151 6.68 -7.10 3.19
N ASN A 152 6.76 -7.36 4.49
CA ASN A 152 7.17 -8.64 5.04
C ASN A 152 5.97 -9.35 5.68
N ASP A 153 6.08 -10.67 5.78
CA ASP A 153 5.10 -11.52 6.47
C ASP A 153 3.64 -11.33 6.04
N LEU A 154 3.44 -11.04 4.75
CA LEU A 154 2.10 -10.96 4.18
C LEU A 154 1.41 -12.33 4.25
N GLU A 155 0.20 -12.32 4.76
CA GLU A 155 -0.69 -13.45 4.69
C GLU A 155 -1.28 -13.58 3.28
N PRO A 156 -1.66 -14.79 2.84
CA PRO A 156 -2.44 -14.96 1.63
C PRO A 156 -3.73 -14.14 1.66
N GLY A 157 -4.05 -13.48 0.55
CA GLY A 157 -5.24 -12.63 0.45
C GLY A 157 -5.15 -11.54 -0.61
N GLU A 158 -6.10 -10.62 -0.52
CA GLU A 158 -6.27 -9.51 -1.47
C GLU A 158 -5.84 -8.20 -0.84
N TYR A 159 -5.03 -7.44 -1.54
CA TYR A 159 -4.43 -6.21 -1.01
C TYR A 159 -4.74 -5.00 -1.88
N GLY A 160 -4.87 -3.86 -1.21
CA GLY A 160 -5.11 -2.56 -1.81
C GLY A 160 -4.02 -1.58 -1.42
N ILE A 161 -3.66 -0.72 -2.36
CA ILE A 161 -2.73 0.40 -2.17
C ILE A 161 -3.49 1.67 -2.54
N VAL A 162 -3.52 2.59 -1.60
CA VAL A 162 -4.01 3.95 -1.76
C VAL A 162 -2.83 4.88 -1.62
N ILE A 163 -2.75 5.83 -2.54
CA ILE A 163 -1.79 6.94 -2.49
C ILE A 163 -2.65 8.18 -2.25
N GLY A 164 -2.52 8.76 -1.06
CA GLY A 164 -3.16 10.00 -0.70
C GLY A 164 -2.58 11.13 -1.53
N ASP A 165 -3.40 11.79 -2.33
CA ASP A 165 -3.04 13.05 -2.94
C ASP A 165 -3.39 14.18 -1.95
N PRO A 166 -2.41 14.99 -1.50
CA PRO A 166 -2.68 16.14 -0.65
C PRO A 166 -3.49 17.26 -1.36
N ASN A 167 -3.64 17.21 -2.69
CA ASN A 167 -4.23 18.27 -3.50
C ASN A 167 -5.50 17.87 -4.29
N THR A 168 -5.91 16.60 -4.33
CA THR A 168 -7.20 16.27 -4.93
C THR A 168 -8.29 16.27 -3.87
N GLU A 169 -9.26 17.17 -4.03
CA GLU A 169 -10.55 16.99 -3.42
C GLU A 169 -11.13 15.66 -3.90
N ASN A 170 -11.31 14.71 -2.97
CA ASN A 170 -12.02 13.45 -3.22
C ASN A 170 -13.45 13.76 -3.67
N THR A 171 -13.64 14.00 -4.96
CA THR A 171 -14.96 14.32 -5.50
C THR A 171 -15.84 13.07 -5.47
N LYS A 172 -16.91 13.15 -4.67
CA LYS A 172 -18.05 12.22 -4.59
C LYS A 172 -17.68 10.73 -4.65
N ASN A 173 -17.18 10.21 -3.53
CA ASN A 173 -17.17 8.78 -3.17
C ASN A 173 -16.36 7.82 -4.06
N GLY A 174 -15.74 8.27 -5.15
CA GLY A 174 -14.88 7.44 -6.00
C GLY A 174 -13.43 7.48 -5.53
N MET A 175 -12.84 6.32 -5.29
CA MET A 175 -11.43 6.21 -4.89
C MET A 175 -10.71 5.28 -5.85
N LYS A 176 -9.55 5.70 -6.35
CA LYS A 176 -8.69 4.80 -7.13
C LYS A 176 -7.84 3.95 -6.19
N VAL A 177 -7.82 2.65 -6.42
CA VAL A 177 -7.10 1.70 -5.57
C VAL A 177 -6.28 0.79 -6.46
N THR A 178 -4.96 0.77 -6.26
CA THR A 178 -4.11 -0.22 -6.92
C THR A 178 -4.24 -1.54 -6.16
N THR A 179 -4.44 -2.66 -6.86
CA THR A 179 -4.72 -3.94 -6.19
C THR A 179 -3.74 -5.02 -6.60
N PHE A 180 -3.49 -5.97 -5.70
CA PHE A 180 -2.71 -7.17 -5.99
C PHE A 180 -3.15 -8.32 -5.07
N THR A 181 -2.89 -9.55 -5.51
CA THR A 181 -3.15 -10.77 -4.73
C THR A 181 -1.83 -11.28 -4.15
N VAL A 182 -1.84 -11.74 -2.90
CA VAL A 182 -0.76 -12.51 -2.27
C VAL A 182 -1.19 -13.96 -2.17
N LYS A 183 -0.30 -14.87 -2.59
CA LYS A 183 -0.49 -16.32 -2.47
C LYS A 183 0.28 -16.91 -1.30
#